data_AF-Q1I7V4-F1
#
_entry.id   AF-Q1I7V4-F1
#
_cell.length_a   1.000
_cell.length_b   1.000
_cell.length_c   1.000
_cell.angle_alpha   90.00
_cell.angle_beta   90.00
_cell.angle_gamma   90.00
#
_symmetry.space_group_name_H-M   'P 1'
#
loop_
_entity.id
_entity.type
_entity.pdbx_description
1 polymer ?
#
loop_
_entity_poly.entity_id
_entity_poly.type
_entity_poly.pdbx_seq_one_letter_code
_entity_poly.pdbx_strand_id
1 'polypeptide(L)' 'MSEAGSRADFHREHQARAAEQAERLLAQREALQGAWLGWVAGQLYALSPAPYAAMVRRELQRLTQE' A
#
# COMPACT_ATOMS: atom_id res chain seq x y z
N MET A 1 -26.89 -6.63 -2.78
CA MET A 1 -25.75 -5.79 -2.31
C MET A 1 -24.85 -5.59 -3.51
N SER A 2 -24.76 -4.37 -4.06
CA SER A 2 -23.99 -4.12 -5.28
C SER A 2 -22.48 -4.24 -4.99
N GLU A 3 -21.69 -4.82 -5.91
CA GLU A 3 -20.22 -4.94 -5.77
C GLU A 3 -19.53 -3.60 -5.44
N ALA A 4 -20.08 -2.49 -5.95
CA ALA A 4 -19.59 -1.14 -5.67
C ALA A 4 -19.72 -0.73 -4.19
N GLY A 5 -20.76 -1.18 -3.48
CA GLY A 5 -20.95 -0.90 -2.06
C GLY A 5 -19.90 -1.62 -1.21
N SER A 6 -19.69 -2.91 -1.48
CA SER A 6 -18.68 -3.72 -0.82
C SER A 6 -17.26 -3.16 -1.01
N ARG A 7 -16.94 -2.66 -2.22
CA ARG A 7 -15.65 -2.02 -2.48
C ARG A 7 -15.47 -0.72 -1.71
N ALA A 8 -16.49 0.15 -1.66
CA ALA A 8 -16.39 1.42 -0.95
C ALA A 8 -16.24 1.21 0.57
N ASP A 9 -16.97 0.25 1.14
CA ASP A 9 -16.87 -0.13 2.55
C ASP A 9 -15.48 -0.68 2.88
N PHE A 10 -14.97 -1.61 2.06
CA PHE A 10 -13.61 -2.16 2.20
C PHE A 10 -12.56 -1.06 2.18
N HIS A 11 -12.67 -0.11 1.25
CA HIS A 11 -11.75 1.02 1.17
C HIS A 11 -11.80 1.89 2.42
N ARG A 12 -12.99 2.22 2.94
CA ARG A 12 -13.12 3.02 4.16
C ARG A 12 -12.52 2.32 5.38
N GLU A 13 -12.76 1.02 5.52
CA GLU A 13 -12.24 0.23 6.63
C GLU A 13 -10.71 0.17 6.63
N HIS A 14 -10.09 0.03 5.46
CA HIS A 14 -8.64 -0.20 5.36
C HIS A 14 -7.80 1.03 5.03
N GLN A 15 -8.41 2.19 4.78
CA GLN A 15 -7.69 3.39 4.33
C GLN A 15 -6.57 3.80 5.27
N ALA A 16 -6.85 3.92 6.58
CA ALA A 16 -5.86 4.32 7.57
C ALA A 16 -4.71 3.31 7.66
N ARG A 17 -5.02 2.01 7.62
CA ARG A 17 -4.02 0.95 7.68
C ARG A 17 -3.15 0.91 6.43
N ALA A 18 -3.73 1.17 5.25
CA ALA A 18 -2.99 1.23 4.01
C ALA A 18 -2.00 2.41 3.97
N ALA A 19 -2.40 3.57 4.51
CA ALA A 19 -1.53 4.72 4.66
C ALA A 19 -0.36 4.44 5.62
N GLU A 20 -0.64 3.90 6.82
CA GLU A 20 0.39 3.50 7.79
C GLU A 20 1.41 2.51 7.17
N GLN A 21 0.91 1.53 6.42
CA GLN A 21 1.78 0.57 5.75
C GLN A 21 2.66 1.24 4.68
N ALA A 22 2.11 2.17 3.90
CA ALA A 22 2.86 2.92 2.91
C ALA A 22 3.97 3.79 3.56
N GLU A 23 3.67 4.45 4.68
CA GLU A 23 4.65 5.22 5.45
C GLU A 23 5.79 4.32 5.96
N ARG A 24 5.47 3.13 6.50
CA ARG A 24 6.48 2.15 6.92
C ARG A 24 7.36 1.69 5.76
N LEU A 25 6.78 1.45 4.59
CA LEU A 25 7.56 1.08 3.40
C LEU A 25 8.47 2.22 2.96
N LEU A 26 7.99 3.47 3.00
CA LEU A 26 8.77 4.65 2.65
C LEU A 26 9.91 4.93 3.62
N ALA A 27 9.70 4.72 4.92
CA ALA A 27 10.74 4.90 5.95
C ALA A 27 11.99 4.04 5.68
N GLN A 28 11.83 2.89 5.01
CA GLN A 28 12.95 2.00 4.66
C GLN A 28 13.74 2.46 3.42
N ARG A 29 13.30 3.52 2.73
CA ARG A 29 13.90 3.97 1.46
C ARG A 29 15.37 4.34 1.60
N GLU A 30 15.72 5.09 2.64
CA GLU A 30 17.10 5.54 2.86
C GLU A 30 18.03 4.40 3.29
N ALA A 31 17.52 3.47 4.10
CA ALA A 31 18.29 2.32 4.57
C ALA A 31 18.57 1.30 3.45
N LEU A 32 17.60 1.08 2.55
CA LEU A 32 17.71 0.08 1.49
C LEU A 32 18.26 0.63 0.16
N GLN A 33 18.21 1.95 -0.04
CA GLN A 33 18.72 2.63 -1.22
C GLN A 33 18.29 1.95 -2.53
N GLY A 34 19.24 1.54 -3.39
CA GLY A 34 18.95 0.89 -4.67
C GLY A 34 18.19 -0.44 -4.57
N ALA A 35 18.21 -1.11 -3.41
CA ALA A 35 17.44 -2.33 -3.18
C ALA A 35 15.97 -2.07 -2.83
N TRP A 36 15.60 -0.82 -2.52
CA TRP A 36 14.30 -0.47 -1.95
C TRP A 36 13.12 -0.89 -2.83
N LEU A 37 13.17 -0.63 -4.15
CA LEU A 37 12.08 -0.98 -5.06
C LEU A 37 11.86 -2.50 -5.16
N GLY A 38 12.94 -3.29 -5.20
CA GLY A 38 12.86 -4.75 -5.22
C GLY A 38 12.27 -5.31 -3.93
N TRP A 39 12.67 -4.75 -2.79
CA TRP A 39 12.11 -5.11 -1.49
C TRP A 39 10.63 -4.74 -1.37
N VAL A 40 10.23 -3.53 -1.79
CA VAL A 40 8.82 -3.10 -1.80
C VAL A 40 7.96 -4.04 -2.64
N ALA A 41 8.45 -4.48 -3.81
CA ALA A 41 7.72 -5.44 -4.64
C ALA A 41 7.44 -6.76 -3.90
N GLY A 42 8.44 -7.29 -3.18
CA GLY A 42 8.26 -8.46 -2.32
C GLY A 42 7.25 -8.23 -1.21
N GLN A 43 7.28 -7.06 -0.55
CA GLN A 43 6.31 -6.73 0.49
C GLN A 43 4.88 -6.65 -0.05
N LEU A 44 4.67 -5.99 -1.20
CA LEU A 44 3.35 -5.88 -1.83
C LEU A 44 2.83 -7.24 -2.31
N TYR A 45 3.70 -8.12 -2.79
CA TYR A 45 3.33 -9.48 -3.21
C TYR A 45 2.83 -10.33 -2.03
N ALA A 46 3.42 -10.15 -0.84
CA ALA A 46 3.00 -10.85 0.37
C ALA A 46 1.70 -10.31 0.98
N LEU A 47 1.25 -9.12 0.58
CA LEU A 47 0.01 -8.53 1.09
C LEU A 47 -1.21 -9.21 0.47
N SER A 48 -2.17 -9.53 1.33
CA SER A 48 -3.49 -10.01 0.95
C SER A 48 -4.55 -9.29 1.79
N PRO A 49 -5.78 -9.12 1.26
CA PRO A 49 -6.20 -9.47 -0.10
C PRO A 49 -5.64 -8.48 -1.16
N ALA A 50 -5.71 -8.85 -2.45
CA ALA A 50 -5.18 -8.02 -3.54
C ALA A 50 -5.69 -6.56 -3.57
N PRO A 51 -6.97 -6.26 -3.25
CA PRO A 51 -7.43 -4.87 -3.14
C PRO A 51 -6.70 -4.06 -2.07
N TYR A 52 -6.31 -4.67 -0.95
CA TYR A 52 -5.52 -4.01 0.08
C TYR A 52 -4.10 -3.70 -0.41
N ALA A 53 -3.44 -4.65 -1.09
CA ALA A 53 -2.13 -4.41 -1.70
C ALA A 53 -2.16 -3.25 -2.71
N ALA A 54 -3.23 -3.13 -3.50
CA ALA A 54 -3.43 -2.01 -4.42
C ALA A 54 -3.59 -0.67 -3.69
N MET A 55 -4.31 -0.64 -2.55
CA MET A 55 -4.43 0.56 -1.71
C MET A 55 -3.07 1.01 -1.18
N VAL A 56 -2.27 0.09 -0.63
CA VAL A 56 -0.92 0.39 -0.11
C VAL A 56 -0.02 0.91 -1.23
N ARG A 57 -0.05 0.28 -2.42
CA ARG A 57 0.72 0.74 -3.59
C ARG A 57 0.36 2.18 -3.98
N ARG A 58 -0.94 2.51 -4.01
CA ARG A 58 -1.41 3.86 -4.35
C ARG A 58 -0.96 4.90 -3.33
N GLU A 59 -1.05 4.61 -2.04
CA GLU A 59 -0.57 5.53 -1.01
C GLU A 59 0.95 5.71 -1.06
N LEU A 60 1.70 4.63 -1.26
CA LEU A 60 3.15 4.73 -1.41
C LEU A 60 3.52 5.56 -2.64
N GLN A 61 2.79 5.41 -3.73
CA GLN A 61 2.95 6.26 -4.91
C GLN A 61 2.66 7.73 -4.60
N ARG A 62 1.60 8.05 -3.84
CA ARG A 62 1.31 9.43 -3.43
C ARG A 62 2.47 10.03 -2.65
N LEU A 63 2.93 9.34 -1.61
CA LEU A 63 4.01 9.80 -0.72
C LEU A 63 5.38 9.95 -1.41
N THR A 64 5.56 9.39 -2.61
CA THR A 64 6.82 9.44 -3.36
C THR A 64 6.79 10.33 -4.59
N GLN A 65 5.61 10.85 -4.94
CA GLN A 65 5.41 11.78 -6.04
C GLN A 65 5.29 13.25 -5.59
N GLU A 66 5.28 13.49 -4.27
CA GLU A 66 5.44 14.81 -3.64
C GLU A 66 6.92 15.16 -3.45
#